data_AF-A0A6V7I4L9-F1
#
_entry.id   AF-A0A6V7I4L9-F1
#
_cell.length_a   1.000
_cell.length_b   1.000
_cell.length_c   1.000
_cell.angle_alpha   90.00
_cell.angle_beta   90.00
_cell.angle_gamma   90.00
#
_symmetry.space_group_name_H-M   'P 1'
#
loop_
_entity.id
_entity.type
_entity.pdbx_description
1 polymer ?
#
loop_
_entity_poly.entity_id
_entity_poly.type
_entity_poly.pdbx_seq_one_letter_code
_entity_poly.pdbx_strand_id
1 'polypeptide(L)' 'TQLFKILEKYRPESADAKKKRLRARAEEVVAKGEDTPTKRPNVVRSGTNTVTTLVEQKKAQLVIIAHDVDPIE' A
#
# COMPACT_ATOMS: atom_id res chain seq x y z
N THR A 1 -19.37 8.99 -7.92
CA THR A 1 -18.27 8.08 -7.50
C THR A 1 -17.43 8.70 -6.38
N GLN A 2 -17.93 8.68 -5.14
CA GLN A 2 -17.20 9.25 -3.99
C GLN A 2 -16.12 8.30 -3.46
N LEU A 3 -16.42 7.00 -3.40
CA LEU A 3 -15.50 5.95 -2.94
C LEU A 3 -14.20 5.91 -3.76
N PHE A 4 -14.30 5.86 -5.09
CA PHE A 4 -13.15 5.80 -5.99
C PHE A 4 -12.23 7.02 -5.88
N LYS A 5 -12.77 8.21 -5.60
CA LYS A 5 -11.96 9.43 -5.38
C LYS A 5 -11.10 9.33 -4.12
N ILE A 6 -11.62 8.70 -3.07
CA ILE A 6 -10.86 8.46 -1.84
C ILE A 6 -9.75 7.43 -2.11
N LEU A 7 -10.06 6.35 -2.83
CA LEU A 7 -9.10 5.30 -3.14
C LEU A 7 -7.93 5.80 -4.00
N GLU A 8 -8.18 6.69 -4.96
CA GLU A 8 -7.13 7.25 -5.83
C GLU A 8 -6.05 8.00 -5.02
N LYS A 9 -6.46 8.68 -3.93
CA LYS A 9 -5.52 9.39 -3.03
C LYS A 9 -4.59 8.43 -2.27
N TYR A 10 -5.04 7.21 -1.98
CA TYR A 10 -4.30 6.21 -1.20
C TYR A 10 -3.73 5.08 -2.08
N ARG A 11 -3.59 5.33 -3.38
CA ARG A 11 -3.10 4.35 -4.34
C ARG A 11 -1.66 3.93 -4.00
N PRO A 12 -1.32 2.64 -4.05
CA PRO A 12 0.05 2.18 -3.88
C PRO A 12 0.98 2.73 -4.98
N GLU A 13 2.26 2.82 -4.67
CA GLU A 13 3.28 3.29 -5.63
C GLU A 13 3.41 2.37 -6.84
N SER A 14 3.75 2.93 -8.00
CA SER A 14 4.12 2.17 -9.18
C SER A 14 5.50 1.54 -9.03
N ALA A 15 5.80 0.51 -9.85
CA ALA A 15 7.12 -0.12 -9.85
C ALA A 15 8.25 0.89 -10.13
N ASP A 16 8.05 1.83 -11.04
CA ASP A 16 9.02 2.87 -11.37
C ASP A 16 9.21 3.88 -10.22
N ALA A 17 8.11 4.29 -9.58
CA ALA A 17 8.17 5.17 -8.41
C ALA A 17 8.91 4.49 -7.26
N LYS A 18 8.65 3.19 -7.02
CA LYS A 18 9.36 2.38 -6.04
C LYS A 18 10.85 2.32 -6.33
N LYS A 19 11.24 2.10 -7.59
CA LYS A 19 12.65 2.07 -8.03
C LYS A 19 13.33 3.41 -7.79
N LYS A 20 12.68 4.53 -8.12
CA LYS A 20 13.20 5.88 -7.85
C LYS A 20 13.37 6.14 -6.36
N ARG A 21 12.39 5.77 -5.52
CA ARG A 21 12.47 5.90 -4.06
C ARG A 21 13.64 5.10 -3.47
N LEU A 22 13.82 3.86 -3.93
CA LEU A 22 14.90 2.99 -3.44
C LEU A 22 16.28 3.54 -3.84
N ARG A 23 16.43 4.09 -5.04
CA ARG A 23 17.67 4.75 -5.49
C ARG A 23 17.99 5.99 -4.65
N ALA A 24 17.01 6.89 -4.49
CA ALA A 24 17.19 8.09 -3.68
C ALA A 24 17.56 7.75 -2.22
N ARG A 25 16.90 6.75 -1.63
CA ARG A 25 17.24 6.29 -0.28
C ARG A 25 18.65 5.69 -0.21
N ALA A 26 19.07 4.92 -1.22
CA ALA A 26 20.43 4.38 -1.26
C ALA A 26 21.48 5.51 -1.34
N GLU A 27 21.24 6.54 -2.15
CA GLU A 27 22.09 7.72 -2.25
C GLU A 27 22.17 8.49 -0.92
N GLU A 28 21.03 8.67 -0.24
CA GLU A 28 20.96 9.34 1.08
C GLU A 28 21.70 8.55 2.17
N VAL A 29 21.57 7.22 2.20
CA VAL A 29 22.26 6.36 3.16
C VAL A 29 23.78 6.40 2.94
N VAL A 30 24.24 6.38 1.69
CA VAL A 30 25.67 6.51 1.37
C VAL A 30 26.20 7.89 1.78
N ALA A 31 25.41 8.95 1.60
CA ALA A 31 25.82 10.30 1.94
C ALA A 31 25.81 10.60 3.45
N LYS A 32 24.87 10.01 4.22
CA LYS A 32 24.66 10.35 5.64
C LYS A 32 25.08 9.25 6.63
N GLY A 33 25.40 8.04 6.17
CA GLY A 33 25.88 6.94 7.02
C GLY A 33 24.85 6.34 7.99
N GLU A 34 23.65 6.93 8.12
CA GLU A 34 22.58 6.45 8.98
C GLU A 34 21.29 6.19 8.21
N ASP A 35 20.66 5.04 8.49
CA ASP A 35 19.40 4.65 7.87
C ASP A 35 18.22 5.19 8.71
N THR A 36 17.89 6.47 8.50
CA THR A 36 16.77 7.08 9.24
C THR A 36 15.43 6.44 8.85
N PRO A 37 14.63 5.91 9.80
CA PRO A 37 13.37 5.25 9.48
C PRO A 37 12.34 6.27 8.98
N THR A 38 12.07 6.24 7.68
CA THR A 38 11.02 7.07 7.07
C THR A 38 9.62 6.55 7.40
N LYS A 39 8.70 7.46 7.74
CA LYS A 39 7.29 7.14 7.98
C LYS A 39 6.65 6.57 6.71
N ARG A 40 6.16 5.33 6.77
CA ARG A 40 5.49 4.69 5.65
C ARG A 40 4.13 5.37 5.39
N PRO A 41 3.82 5.78 4.14
CA PRO A 41 2.53 6.36 3.82
C PRO A 41 1.41 5.31 3.96
N ASN A 42 0.22 5.78 4.32
CA ASN A 42 -0.98 4.95 4.30
C ASN A 42 -1.36 4.66 2.85
N VAL A 43 -1.57 3.39 2.54
CA VAL A 43 -1.94 2.93 1.19
C VAL A 43 -3.07 1.91 1.31
N VAL A 44 -3.88 1.81 0.26
CA VAL A 44 -4.88 0.74 0.13
C VAL A 44 -4.16 -0.61 0.11
N ARG A 45 -4.66 -1.56 0.90
CA ARG A 45 -4.18 -2.94 0.94
C ARG A 45 -5.01 -3.78 0.00
N SER A 46 -4.35 -4.61 -0.81
CA SER A 46 -4.98 -5.47 -1.82
C SER A 46 -4.55 -6.92 -1.64
N GLY A 47 -5.35 -7.84 -2.15
CA GLY A 47 -5.13 -9.29 -2.07
C GLY A 47 -5.93 -9.94 -0.94
N THR A 48 -6.60 -11.04 -1.25
CA THR A 48 -7.51 -11.77 -0.35
C THR A 48 -6.86 -12.10 0.99
N ASN A 49 -5.67 -12.72 0.98
CA ASN A 49 -4.94 -13.09 2.18
C ASN A 49 -4.57 -11.90 3.09
N THR A 50 -4.20 -10.76 2.49
CA THR A 50 -3.85 -9.57 3.30
C THR A 50 -5.10 -8.93 3.89
N VAL A 51 -6.19 -8.90 3.11
CA VAL A 51 -7.47 -8.34 3.57
C VAL A 51 -8.04 -9.18 4.71
N THR A 52 -8.07 -10.51 4.59
CA THR A 52 -8.58 -11.40 5.64
C THR A 52 -7.81 -11.25 6.94
N THR A 53 -6.47 -11.29 6.90
CA THR A 53 -5.64 -11.07 8.09
C THR A 53 -5.88 -9.69 8.75
N LEU A 54 -6.10 -8.64 7.96
CA LEU A 54 -6.38 -7.30 8.51
C LEU A 54 -7.77 -7.19 9.14
N VAL A 55 -8.75 -7.94 8.63
CA VAL A 55 -10.09 -8.06 9.20
C VAL A 55 -10.03 -8.83 10.51
N GLU A 56 -9.34 -9.97 10.55
CA GLU A 56 -9.14 -10.77 11.77
C GLU A 56 -8.44 -9.97 12.88
N GLN A 57 -7.45 -9.16 12.52
CA GLN A 57 -6.75 -8.26 13.45
C GLN A 57 -7.58 -7.03 13.85
N LYS A 58 -8.80 -6.85 13.31
CA LYS A 58 -9.66 -5.67 13.52
C LYS A 58 -8.98 -4.34 13.15
N LYS A 59 -8.06 -4.37 12.19
CA LYS A 59 -7.35 -3.18 11.69
C LYS A 59 -8.00 -2.58 10.44
N ALA A 60 -8.80 -3.37 9.73
CA ALA A 60 -9.55 -2.90 8.57
C ALA A 60 -10.71 -2.00 9.00
N GLN A 61 -10.79 -0.79 8.42
CA GLN A 61 -11.90 0.14 8.67
C GLN A 61 -13.02 -0.01 7.62
N LEU A 62 -12.65 -0.31 6.38
CA LEU A 62 -13.57 -0.50 5.26
C LEU A 62 -12.99 -1.57 4.33
N VAL A 63 -13.84 -2.52 3.90
CA VAL A 63 -13.50 -3.58 2.95
C VAL A 63 -14.37 -3.42 1.71
N ILE A 64 -13.76 -3.54 0.54
CA ILE A 64 -14.44 -3.44 -0.76
C ILE A 64 -14.24 -4.77 -1.46
N ILE A 65 -15.34 -5.44 -1.80
CA ILE A 65 -15.35 -6.76 -2.45
C ILE A 65 -15.87 -6.55 -3.87
N ALA A 66 -15.15 -7.10 -4.85
CA ALA A 66 -15.60 -7.13 -6.22
C ALA A 66 -16.81 -8.06 -6.34
N HIS A 67 -17.76 -7.72 -7.21
CA HIS A 67 -19.00 -8.48 -7.37
C HIS A 67 -18.88 -9.61 -8.40
N ASP A 68 -17.83 -9.57 -9.21
CA ASP A 68 -17.57 -10.37 -10.39
C ASP A 68 -16.35 -11.29 -10.21
N VAL A 69 -16.09 -11.71 -8.97
CA VAL A 69 -14.99 -12.64 -8.67
C VAL A 69 -15.39 -14.05 -9.06
N ASP A 70 -14.53 -14.71 -9.85
CA ASP A 70 -14.65 -16.10 -10.24
C ASP A 70 -13.35 -16.84 -9.88
N PRO A 71 -13.39 -17.92 -9.08
CA PRO A 71 -14.55 -18.48 -8.35
C PRO A 71 -15.06 -17.59 -7.21
N ILE A 72 -16.32 -17.79 -6.80
CA ILE A 72 -17.02 -17.01 -5.75
C ILE A 72 -16.69 -17.46 -4.31
N GLU A 73 -15.86 -18.50 -4.18
CA GLU A 73 -15.45 -19.15 -2.93
C GLU A 73 -14.38 -18.34 -2.18
#